data_AF-A0A816QYB2-F1
#
_entry.id   AF-A0A816QYB2-F1
#
_cell.length_a   1.000
_cell.length_b   1.000
_cell.length_c   1.000
_cell.angle_alpha   90.00
_cell.angle_beta   90.00
_cell.angle_gamma   90.00
#
_symmetry.space_group_name_H-M   'P 1'
#
loop_
_entity.id
_entity.type
_entity.pdbx_description
1 polymer ?
#
loop_
_entity_poly.entity_id
_entity_poly.type
_entity_poly.pdbx_seq_one_letter_code
_entity_poly.pdbx_strand_id
1 'polypeptide(L)' 'MKGLPKQKSQRSTRIITLLAWQSTLYWIWNERNSRLHSNTFRSVETVFSIIDHQLRNKLQSFRESNPRLSSAAMQQWIR' A
#
# COMPACT_ATOMS: atom_id res chain seq x y z
N MET A 1 15.86 34.22 -6.41
CA MET A 1 15.63 33.12 -5.46
C MET A 1 15.50 31.81 -6.23
N LYS A 2 16.52 30.93 -6.23
CA LYS A 2 16.42 29.58 -6.82
C LYS A 2 15.47 28.75 -5.94
N GLY A 3 14.34 28.31 -6.48
CA GLY A 3 13.43 27.42 -5.78
C GLY A 3 14.10 26.09 -5.44
N LEU A 4 13.96 25.64 -4.20
CA LEU A 4 14.44 24.33 -3.75
C LEU A 4 13.85 23.23 -4.65
N PRO A 5 14.66 22.25 -5.10
CA PRO A 5 14.16 21.19 -5.95
C PRO A 5 13.11 20.37 -5.18
N LYS A 6 11.84 20.53 -5.57
CA LYS A 6 10.73 19.75 -5.01
C LYS A 6 10.89 18.31 -5.50
N GLN A 7 11.56 17.49 -4.72
CA GLN A 7 11.96 16.14 -5.10
C GLN A 7 10.73 15.24 -5.28
N LYS A 8 10.29 15.07 -6.54
CA LYS A 8 9.06 14.32 -6.90
C LYS A 8 9.07 12.86 -6.41
N SER A 9 10.25 12.26 -6.23
CA SER A 9 10.39 10.89 -5.71
C SER A 9 9.87 10.72 -4.28
N GLN A 10 9.78 11.79 -3.48
CA GLN A 10 9.23 11.70 -2.14
C GLN A 10 7.72 11.41 -2.13
N ARG A 11 7.00 11.80 -3.19
CA ARG A 11 5.54 11.67 -3.21
C ARG A 11 5.10 10.21 -3.40
N SER A 12 5.74 9.46 -4.30
CA SER A 12 5.47 8.03 -4.49
C SER A 12 5.82 7.25 -3.23
N THR A 13 7.03 7.45 -2.68
CA THR A 13 7.46 6.83 -1.43
C THR A 13 6.47 7.07 -0.31
N ARG A 14 6.09 8.34 -0.08
CA ARG A 14 5.18 8.71 1.01
C ARG A 14 3.81 8.03 0.86
N ILE A 15 3.26 7.99 -0.36
CA ILE A 15 1.97 7.34 -0.60
C ILE A 15 2.06 5.83 -0.32
N ILE A 16 3.11 5.18 -0.81
CA ILE A 16 3.33 3.75 -0.55
C ILE A 16 3.46 3.49 0.94
N THR A 17 4.28 4.26 1.67
CA THR A 17 4.47 4.11 3.11
C THR A 17 3.15 4.25 3.87
N LEU A 18 2.34 5.27 3.54
CA LEU A 18 1.04 5.47 4.18
C LEU A 18 0.07 4.32 3.88
N LEU A 19 -0.01 3.88 2.63
CA LEU A 19 -0.90 2.78 2.23
C LEU A 19 -0.46 1.46 2.86
N ALA A 20 0.84 1.17 2.87
CA ALA A 20 1.41 -0.01 3.53
C ALA A 20 1.07 0.00 5.03
N TRP A 21 1.30 1.12 5.70
CA TRP A 21 1.00 1.27 7.12
C TRP A 21 -0.49 1.05 7.43
N GLN A 22 -1.37 1.72 6.69
CA GLN A 22 -2.83 1.59 6.84
C GLN A 22 -3.29 0.15 6.59
N SER A 23 -2.80 -0.49 5.52
CA SER A 23 -3.20 -1.85 5.15
C SER A 23 -2.72 -2.87 6.17
N THR A 24 -1.47 -2.75 6.63
CA THR A 24 -0.90 -3.63 7.66
C THR A 24 -1.67 -3.54 8.97
N LEU A 25 -1.95 -2.32 9.46
CA LEU A 25 -2.73 -2.14 10.68
C LEU A 25 -4.12 -2.75 10.55
N TYR A 26 -4.80 -2.48 9.43
CA TYR A 26 -6.15 -3.00 9.20
C TYR A 26 -6.17 -4.53 9.14
N TRP A 27 -5.27 -5.16 8.38
CA TRP A 27 -5.30 -6.61 8.20
C TRP A 27 -4.85 -7.38 9.44
N ILE A 28 -3.93 -6.84 10.24
CA ILE A 28 -3.59 -7.44 11.54
C ILE A 28 -4.78 -7.37 12.48
N TRP A 29 -5.44 -6.21 12.57
CA TRP A 29 -6.64 -6.05 13.39
C TRP A 29 -7.77 -6.98 12.92
N ASN A 30 -8.01 -7.04 11.62
CA ASN A 30 -9.04 -7.90 11.02
C ASN A 30 -8.75 -9.38 11.30
N GLU A 31 -7.50 -9.82 11.14
CA GLU A 31 -7.09 -11.18 11.45
C GLU A 31 -7.33 -11.53 12.92
N ARG A 32 -6.94 -10.64 13.85
CA ARG A 32 -7.22 -10.84 15.28
C ARG A 32 -8.71 -10.96 15.57
N ASN A 33 -9.54 -10.13 14.94
CA ASN A 33 -10.99 -10.17 15.12
C ASN A 33 -11.62 -11.42 14.50
N SER A 34 -11.17 -11.84 13.32
CA SER A 34 -11.64 -13.10 12.69
C SER A 34 -11.34 -14.31 13.56
N ARG A 35 -10.19 -14.33 14.25
CA ARG A 35 -9.85 -15.38 15.22
C ARG A 35 -10.79 -15.36 16.42
N LEU A 36 -11.05 -14.18 16.98
CA LEU A 36 -11.89 -14.03 18.17
C LEU A 36 -13.37 -14.36 17.90
N HIS A 37 -13.92 -13.90 16.78
CA HIS A 37 -15.37 -13.95 16.52
C HIS A 37 -15.80 -15.09 15.59
N SER A 38 -14.90 -15.59 14.74
CA SER A 38 -15.23 -16.59 13.72
C SER A 38 -14.32 -17.81 13.78
N ASN A 39 -13.39 -17.88 14.74
CA ASN A 39 -12.39 -18.94 14.88
C ASN A 39 -11.71 -19.28 13.54
N THR A 40 -11.53 -18.26 12.68
CA THR A 40 -10.95 -18.39 11.34
C THR A 40 -9.53 -17.88 11.37
N PHE A 41 -8.63 -18.65 10.79
CA PHE A 41 -7.20 -18.38 10.83
C PHE A 41 -6.65 -18.33 9.41
N ARG A 42 -5.94 -17.25 9.09
CA ARG A 42 -5.11 -17.18 7.89
C ARG A 42 -3.64 -17.37 8.26
N SER A 43 -2.91 -17.97 7.34
CA SER A 43 -1.45 -18.03 7.45
C SER A 43 -0.86 -16.63 7.33
N VAL A 44 0.35 -16.45 7.85
CA VAL A 44 1.07 -15.17 7.77
C VAL A 44 1.29 -14.78 6.31
N GLU A 45 1.64 -15.75 5.46
CA GLU A 45 1.86 -15.58 4.02
C GLU A 45 0.59 -15.10 3.31
N THR A 46 -0.56 -15.62 3.73
CA THR A 46 -1.86 -15.20 3.18
C THR A 46 -2.15 -13.74 3.52
N VAL A 47 -1.89 -13.32 4.76
CA VAL A 47 -2.08 -11.92 5.17
C VAL A 47 -1.12 -10.99 4.42
N PHE A 48 0.14 -11.38 4.24
CA PHE A 48 1.09 -10.62 3.42
C PHE A 48 0.64 -10.51 1.96
N SER A 49 0.19 -11.61 1.35
CA SER A 49 -0.32 -11.61 -0.03
C SER A 49 -1.53 -10.67 -0.17
N ILE A 50 -2.46 -10.70 0.78
CA ILE A 50 -3.62 -9.80 0.79
C ILE A 50 -3.18 -8.33 0.84
N ILE A 51 -2.23 -7.98 1.72
CA ILE A 51 -1.71 -6.61 1.84
C ILE A 51 -1.02 -6.18 0.54
N ASP A 52 -0.18 -7.02 -0.05
CA ASP A 52 0.51 -6.74 -1.32
C ASP A 52 -0.48 -6.52 -2.46
N HIS A 53 -1.49 -7.39 -2.61
CA HIS A 53 -2.54 -7.23 -3.62
C HIS A 53 -3.36 -5.96 -3.40
N GLN A 54 -3.73 -5.65 -2.16
CA GLN A 54 -4.47 -4.43 -1.85
C GLN A 54 -3.67 -3.17 -2.22
N LEU A 55 -2.37 -3.15 -1.92
CA LEU A 55 -1.49 -2.05 -2.31
C LEU A 55 -1.42 -1.90 -3.82
N ARG A 56 -1.13 -2.97 -4.55
CA ARG A 56 -1.05 -2.95 -6.03
C ARG A 56 -2.34 -2.44 -6.66
N ASN A 57 -3.49 -2.95 -6.22
CA ASN A 57 -4.80 -2.51 -6.71
C ASN A 57 -5.04 -1.02 -6.41
N LYS A 58 -4.67 -0.55 -5.20
CA LYS A 58 -4.82 0.86 -4.85
C LYS A 58 -3.89 1.76 -5.68
N LEU A 59 -2.65 1.36 -5.91
CA LEU A 59 -1.71 2.10 -6.75
C LEU A 59 -2.18 2.17 -8.21
N GLN A 60 -2.76 1.08 -8.74
CA GLN A 60 -3.35 1.04 -10.07
C GLN A 60 -4.59 1.94 -10.19
N SER A 61 -5.40 2.08 -9.14
CA SER A 61 -6.57 2.98 -9.16
C SER A 61 -6.22 4.45 -9.42
N PHE A 62 -4.98 4.88 -9.14
CA PHE A 62 -4.52 6.22 -9.48
C PHE A 62 -4.24 6.42 -10.97
N ARG A 63 -4.30 5.38 -11.81
CA ARG A 63 -3.93 5.47 -13.22
C ARG A 63 -4.84 6.40 -14.02
N GLU A 64 -6.14 6.43 -13.70
CA GLU A 64 -7.11 7.31 -14.37
C GLU A 64 -6.90 8.80 -14.02
N SER A 65 -6.57 9.09 -12.76
CA SER A 65 -6.40 10.47 -12.29
C SER A 65 -4.97 11.01 -12.46
N ASN A 66 -3.96 10.17 -12.26
CA ASN A 66 -2.55 10.52 -12.36
C ASN A 66 -1.70 9.31 -12.79
N PRO A 67 -1.62 9.02 -14.10
CA PRO A 67 -0.92 7.84 -14.61
C PRO A 67 0.59 7.86 -14.30
N ARG A 68 1.21 9.04 -14.23
CA ARG A 68 2.64 9.18 -13.89
C ARG A 68 2.92 8.78 -12.44
N LEU A 69 2.07 9.22 -11.52
CA LEU A 69 2.18 8.85 -10.11
C LEU A 69 1.92 7.36 -9.90
N SER A 70 0.88 6.81 -10.55
CA SER A 70 0.57 5.39 -10.50
C SER A 70 1.75 4.54 -10.97
N SER A 71 2.33 4.85 -12.14
CA SER A 71 3.48 4.12 -12.67
C SER A 71 4.71 4.24 -11.77
N ALA A 72 5.04 5.45 -11.29
CA ALA A 72 6.19 5.67 -10.41
C ALA A 72 6.05 4.91 -9.08
N ALA A 73 4.85 4.92 -8.48
CA ALA A 73 4.60 4.21 -7.24
C ALA A 73 4.62 2.68 -7.42
N MET A 74 4.01 2.17 -8.50
CA MET A 74 4.03 0.73 -8.80
C MET A 74 5.46 0.23 -9.07
N GLN A 75 6.25 0.97 -9.83
CA GLN A 75 7.67 0.65 -10.07
C GLN A 75 8.49 0.65 -8.80
N GLN A 76 8.21 1.56 -7.87
CA GLN A 76 8.89 1.62 -6.58
C GLN A 76 8.48 0.48 -5.65
N TRP A 77 7.25 -0.02 -5.74
CA TRP A 77 6.78 -1.15 -4.94
C TRP A 77 7.30 -2.51 -5.43
N ILE A 78 7.46 -2.67 -6.75
CA ILE A 78 7.94 -3.94 -7.35
C ILE A 78 9.47 -4.06 -7.27
N ARG A 79 10.19 -2.94 -7.23
CA ARG A 79 11.67 -2.91 -7.15
C ARG A 79 12.18 -3.59 -5.88
#